data_AF-A0AB36CI58-F1
#
_entry.id   AF-A0AB36CI58-F1
#
_cell.length_a   1.000
_cell.length_b   1.000
_cell.length_c   1.000
_cell.angle_alpha   90.00
_cell.angle_beta   90.00
_cell.angle_gamma   90.00
#
_symmetry.space_group_name_H-M   'P 1'
#
loop_
_entity.id
_entity.type
_entity.pdbx_description
1 polymer ?
#
loop_
_entity_poly.entity_id
_entity_poly.type
_entity_poly.pdbx_seq_one_letter_code
_entity_poly.pdbx_strand_id
1 'polypeptide(L)'
;MANRAGIFNTRIDLSSEVWRWKDNVLTDSGDHVLARVRADVISAGHQNLLIEHNIGAPRFRLRATSSKGNLYTMGQLSFTVNVLSADCDHERYKLQRVNPFRRERVISNEQGSVLRTRPRGDGSVTVTAASDTAEEIPFFDAIFLSYGCVLIDGPGLKTNIKI
;
A
#
# COMPACT_ATOMS: atom_id res chain seq x y z
N MET A 1 1.23 7.72 32.42
CA MET A 1 0.22 7.15 31.49
C MET A 1 0.67 7.47 30.08
N ALA A 2 1.25 6.49 29.37
CA ALA A 2 1.79 6.68 28.02
C ALA A 2 0.66 6.74 26.98
N ASN A 3 0.72 7.74 26.13
CA ASN A 3 -0.32 8.06 25.14
C ASN A 3 -0.44 6.94 24.09
N ARG A 4 -1.61 6.29 24.00
CA ARG A 4 -1.93 5.15 23.09
C ARG A 4 -2.11 5.56 21.61
N ALA A 5 -1.61 6.74 21.24
CA ALA A 5 -1.61 7.27 19.87
C ALA A 5 -0.39 6.82 19.03
N GLY A 6 0.68 6.29 19.67
CA GLY A 6 2.01 6.19 19.07
C GLY A 6 2.28 5.12 17.99
N ILE A 7 1.36 4.20 17.69
CA ILE A 7 1.63 3.09 16.73
C ILE A 7 1.11 3.38 15.32
N PHE A 8 0.14 4.30 15.16
CA PHE A 8 -0.41 4.66 13.83
C PHE A 8 0.62 5.45 13.01
N ASN A 9 1.40 6.29 13.69
CA ASN A 9 2.37 7.19 13.08
C ASN A 9 3.82 6.73 13.27
N THR A 10 4.06 5.44 13.55
CA THR A 10 5.44 4.94 13.51
C THR A 10 5.92 5.10 12.09
N ARG A 11 6.77 6.10 11.87
CA ARG A 11 7.43 6.31 10.59
C ARG A 11 8.50 5.26 10.43
N ILE A 12 8.62 4.76 9.22
CA ILE A 12 9.57 3.73 8.85
C ILE A 12 10.47 4.25 7.74
N ASP A 13 11.74 3.86 7.83
CA ASP A 13 12.71 3.95 6.74
C ASP A 13 12.84 2.57 6.08
N LEU A 14 12.76 2.52 4.75
CA LEU A 14 12.99 1.30 3.96
C LEU A 14 14.30 1.36 3.15
N SER A 15 15.23 2.27 3.47
CA SER A 15 16.50 2.44 2.74
C SER A 15 17.32 1.15 2.64
N SER A 16 17.24 0.29 3.66
CA SER A 16 17.93 -1.01 3.75
C SER A 16 17.01 -2.22 3.74
N GLU A 17 15.72 -2.02 3.44
CA GLU A 17 14.70 -3.06 3.52
C GLU A 17 14.00 -3.31 2.18
N VAL A 18 13.56 -4.55 2.00
CA VAL A 18 12.70 -4.94 0.87
C VAL A 18 11.52 -5.71 1.42
N TRP A 19 10.36 -5.07 1.42
CA TRP A 19 9.14 -5.80 1.74
C TRP A 19 8.59 -6.49 0.50
N ARG A 20 7.84 -7.57 0.71
CA ARG A 20 7.26 -8.37 -0.36
C ARG A 20 5.81 -8.71 -0.06
N TRP A 21 4.92 -8.27 -0.93
CA TRP A 21 3.56 -8.79 -1.00
C TRP A 21 3.54 -10.06 -1.85
N LYS A 22 3.04 -11.17 -1.29
CA LYS A 22 2.77 -12.42 -2.00
C LYS A 22 1.61 -13.16 -1.33
N ASP A 23 0.67 -13.65 -2.12
CA ASP A 23 -0.49 -14.43 -1.63
C ASP A 23 -1.21 -13.76 -0.44
N ASN A 24 -1.45 -12.44 -0.55
CA ASN A 24 -2.06 -11.60 0.50
C ASN A 24 -1.28 -11.52 1.82
N VAL A 25 0.02 -11.81 1.81
CA VAL A 25 0.92 -11.65 2.95
C VAL A 25 2.01 -10.65 2.59
N LEU A 26 2.27 -9.70 3.48
CA LEU A 26 3.41 -8.80 3.42
C LEU A 26 4.49 -9.32 4.36
N THR A 27 5.69 -9.53 3.84
CA THR A 27 6.87 -9.89 4.64
C THR A 27 7.98 -8.85 4.50
N ASP A 28 8.86 -8.76 5.50
CA ASP A 28 10.12 -8.00 5.42
C ASP A 28 11.25 -8.81 4.73
N SER A 29 12.47 -8.29 4.75
CA SER A 29 13.65 -8.95 4.17
C SER A 29 14.07 -10.23 4.91
N GLY A 30 13.70 -10.37 6.18
CA GLY A 30 13.92 -11.55 7.01
C GLY A 30 12.75 -12.55 6.97
N ASP A 31 11.81 -12.39 6.04
CA ASP A 31 10.59 -13.19 5.91
C ASP A 31 9.65 -13.13 7.13
N HIS A 32 9.80 -12.14 8.02
CA HIS A 32 8.82 -11.89 9.08
C HIS A 32 7.56 -11.27 8.50
N VAL A 33 6.41 -11.73 8.99
CA VAL A 33 5.12 -11.24 8.51
C VAL A 33 4.79 -9.90 9.14
N LEU A 34 4.64 -8.88 8.29
CA LEU A 34 4.25 -7.53 8.67
C LEU A 34 2.74 -7.33 8.60
N ALA A 35 2.10 -7.88 7.56
CA ALA A 35 0.66 -7.77 7.36
C ALA A 35 0.07 -8.99 6.63
N ARG A 36 -1.24 -9.21 6.82
CA ARG A 36 -2.01 -10.22 6.09
C ARG A 36 -3.34 -9.63 5.63
N VAL A 37 -3.81 -10.03 4.45
CA VAL A 37 -5.14 -9.66 3.96
C VAL A 37 -6.04 -10.89 3.86
N ARG A 38 -7.18 -10.85 4.54
CA ARG A 38 -8.20 -11.91 4.49
C ARG A 38 -9.58 -11.31 4.66
N ALA A 39 -10.53 -11.74 3.83
CA ALA A 39 -11.92 -11.30 3.88
C ALA A 39 -12.05 -9.77 3.95
N ASP A 40 -11.35 -9.09 3.04
CA ASP A 40 -11.29 -7.62 2.95
C ASP A 40 -10.82 -6.91 4.22
N VAL A 41 -9.98 -7.56 5.03
CA VAL A 41 -9.33 -6.95 6.19
C VAL A 41 -7.81 -7.05 6.05
N ILE A 42 -7.10 -5.93 6.15
CA ILE A 42 -5.65 -5.91 6.37
C ILE A 42 -5.41 -5.98 7.88
N SER A 43 -4.77 -7.04 8.35
CA SER A 43 -4.30 -7.19 9.73
C SER A 43 -2.79 -6.96 9.80
N ALA A 44 -2.36 -6.02 10.63
CA ALA A 44 -0.95 -5.74 10.90
C ALA A 44 -0.75 -5.37 12.38
N GLY A 45 0.17 -6.04 13.06
CA GLY A 45 0.32 -5.95 14.52
C GLY A 45 -1.00 -6.25 15.24
N HIS A 46 -1.48 -5.29 16.05
CA HIS A 46 -2.75 -5.39 16.78
C HIS A 46 -3.89 -4.58 16.14
N GLN A 47 -3.79 -4.27 14.86
CA GLN A 47 -4.72 -3.39 14.17
C GLN A 47 -5.23 -3.99 12.88
N ASN A 48 -6.44 -3.57 12.53
CA ASN A 48 -7.14 -4.00 11.34
C ASN A 48 -7.57 -2.76 10.55
N LEU A 49 -7.42 -2.84 9.23
CA LEU A 49 -8.03 -1.93 8.26
C LEU A 49 -9.10 -2.72 7.50
N LEU A 50 -10.37 -2.33 7.65
CA LEU A 50 -11.47 -2.88 6.87
C LEU A 50 -11.46 -2.23 5.48
N ILE A 51 -11.37 -3.04 4.44
CA ILE A 51 -11.19 -2.61 3.05
C ILE A 51 -12.52 -2.67 2.30
N GLU A 52 -12.75 -1.67 1.45
CA GLU A 52 -13.73 -1.70 0.40
C GLU A 52 -13.02 -1.34 -0.91
N HIS A 53 -13.21 -2.12 -1.97
CA HIS A 53 -12.61 -1.82 -3.26
C HIS A 53 -13.61 -1.97 -4.41
N ASN A 54 -13.42 -1.15 -5.45
CA ASN A 54 -14.07 -1.32 -6.74
C ASN A 54 -12.98 -1.47 -7.79
N ILE A 55 -12.75 -2.72 -8.21
CA ILE A 55 -11.77 -3.09 -9.23
C ILE A 55 -12.58 -3.47 -10.47
N GLY A 56 -12.74 -2.53 -11.42
CA GLY A 56 -13.31 -2.83 -12.73
C GLY A 56 -14.39 -1.92 -13.29
N ALA A 57 -14.93 -0.91 -12.57
CA ALA A 57 -15.97 -0.02 -13.14
C ALA A 57 -15.99 1.41 -12.57
N PRO A 58 -16.30 2.42 -13.39
CA PRO A 58 -15.42 2.94 -14.45
C PRO A 58 -14.10 3.51 -13.90
N ARG A 59 -13.93 3.59 -12.57
CA ARG A 59 -12.75 4.14 -11.92
C ARG A 59 -12.33 3.28 -10.74
N PHE A 60 -11.05 2.91 -10.68
CA PHE A 60 -10.49 2.27 -9.49
C PHE A 60 -10.70 3.15 -8.26
N ARG A 61 -11.24 2.53 -7.21
CA ARG A 61 -11.29 3.09 -5.86
C ARG A 61 -10.99 2.01 -4.84
N LEU A 62 -10.25 2.40 -3.83
CA LEU A 62 -9.94 1.62 -2.64
C LEU A 62 -10.19 2.52 -1.44
N ARG A 63 -10.86 1.99 -0.44
CA ARG A 63 -11.10 2.64 0.84
C ARG A 63 -10.69 1.67 1.93
N ALA A 64 -10.14 2.18 3.02
CA ALA A 64 -10.03 1.41 4.23
C ALA A 64 -10.39 2.23 5.47
N THR A 65 -10.92 1.57 6.49
CA THR A 65 -11.22 2.20 7.79
C THR A 65 -10.49 1.45 8.89
N SER A 66 -9.71 2.17 9.71
CA SER A 66 -9.02 1.57 10.84
C SER A 66 -9.98 1.27 12.00
N SER A 67 -9.56 0.40 12.92
CA SER A 67 -10.31 0.14 14.16
C SER A 67 -10.52 1.37 15.04
N LYS A 68 -9.77 2.46 14.81
CA LYS A 68 -9.93 3.76 15.47
C LYS A 68 -10.79 4.76 14.70
N GLY A 69 -11.30 4.39 13.53
CA GLY A 69 -12.14 5.25 12.68
C GLY A 69 -11.37 6.09 11.66
N ASN A 70 -10.04 5.91 11.55
CA ASN A 70 -9.22 6.65 10.58
C ASN A 70 -9.54 6.16 9.17
N LEU A 71 -9.69 7.10 8.24
CA LEU A 71 -10.11 6.82 6.88
C LEU A 71 -8.91 6.89 5.93
N TYR A 72 -8.82 5.87 5.07
CA TYR A 72 -7.85 5.75 4.00
C TYR A 72 -8.60 5.67 2.69
N THR A 73 -8.17 6.42 1.69
CA THR A 73 -8.74 6.36 0.34
C THR A 73 -7.66 6.37 -0.70
N MET A 74 -7.89 5.68 -1.81
CA MET A 74 -7.07 5.71 -3.00
C MET A 74 -7.98 5.63 -4.22
N GLY A 75 -7.68 6.40 -5.25
CA GLY A 75 -8.43 6.36 -6.49
C GLY A 75 -7.61 6.84 -7.67
N GLN A 76 -8.08 6.48 -8.88
CA GLN A 76 -7.45 7.00 -10.10
C GLN A 76 -7.67 8.51 -10.24
N LEU A 77 -6.60 9.24 -10.54
CA LEU A 77 -6.64 10.68 -10.76
C LEU A 77 -6.99 11.03 -12.22
N SER A 78 -6.90 10.05 -13.13
CA SER A 78 -7.07 10.25 -14.57
C SER A 78 -7.97 9.18 -15.21
N PHE A 79 -8.11 9.20 -16.54
CA PHE A 79 -8.77 8.14 -17.30
C PHE A 79 -8.05 6.78 -17.19
N THR A 80 -6.76 6.80 -16.86
CA THR A 80 -5.95 5.59 -16.69
C THR A 80 -5.52 5.44 -15.24
N VAL A 81 -5.14 4.21 -14.86
CA VAL A 81 -4.54 3.92 -13.55
C VAL A 81 -3.08 4.36 -13.46
N ASN A 82 -2.53 5.06 -14.47
CA ASN A 82 -1.11 5.48 -14.47
C ASN A 82 -0.78 6.40 -13.30
N VAL A 83 -1.75 7.20 -12.85
CA VAL A 83 -1.62 8.08 -11.68
C VAL A 83 -2.80 7.82 -10.75
N LEU A 84 -2.49 7.47 -9.51
CA LEU A 84 -3.45 7.36 -8.41
C LEU A 84 -3.17 8.48 -7.40
N SER A 85 -4.23 8.92 -6.73
CA SER A 85 -4.17 9.81 -5.58
C SER A 85 -4.66 9.01 -4.37
N ALA A 86 -4.05 9.23 -3.22
CA ALA A 86 -4.47 8.65 -1.96
C ALA A 86 -4.47 9.70 -0.84
N ASP A 87 -5.34 9.50 0.14
CA ASP A 87 -5.43 10.27 1.38
C ASP A 87 -5.47 9.25 2.52
N CYS A 88 -4.44 9.26 3.37
CA CYS A 88 -4.23 8.32 4.46
C CYS A 88 -4.12 9.12 5.75
N ASP A 89 -5.17 9.12 6.57
CA ASP A 89 -5.15 9.65 7.94
C ASP A 89 -4.33 10.95 8.11
N HIS A 90 -4.58 11.92 7.22
CA HIS A 90 -3.96 13.26 7.11
C HIS A 90 -2.77 13.46 6.18
N GLU A 91 -2.21 12.42 5.54
CA GLU A 91 -1.20 12.56 4.49
C GLU A 91 -1.77 12.23 3.10
N ARG A 92 -1.42 13.08 2.13
CA ARG A 92 -1.79 12.88 0.72
C ARG A 92 -0.62 12.32 -0.06
N TYR A 93 -0.92 11.33 -0.89
CA TYR A 93 0.07 10.64 -1.70
C TYR A 93 -0.34 10.63 -3.17
N LYS A 94 0.68 10.70 -4.03
CA LYS A 94 0.58 10.43 -5.46
C LYS A 94 1.33 9.13 -5.75
N LEU A 95 0.66 8.20 -6.44
CA LEU A 95 1.27 6.94 -6.88
C LEU A 95 1.32 6.92 -8.40
N GLN A 96 2.50 7.16 -8.95
CA GLN A 96 2.71 7.33 -10.38
C GLN A 96 3.52 6.17 -10.95
N ARG A 97 3.03 5.55 -12.03
CA ARG A 97 3.84 4.59 -12.79
C ARG A 97 5.05 5.29 -13.39
N VAL A 98 6.22 4.65 -13.32
CA VAL A 98 7.47 5.16 -13.91
C VAL A 98 7.33 5.30 -15.43
N ASN A 99 6.56 4.40 -16.05
CA ASN A 99 6.26 4.37 -17.47
C ASN A 99 4.88 3.68 -17.65
N PRO A 100 3.99 4.13 -18.55
CA PRO A 100 2.68 3.50 -18.78
C PRO A 100 2.69 1.99 -19.02
N PHE A 101 3.75 1.46 -19.65
CA PHE A 101 3.97 0.04 -19.97
C PHE A 101 4.62 -0.74 -18.81
N ARG A 102 5.18 -0.06 -17.81
CA ARG A 102 5.76 -0.69 -16.62
C ARG A 102 4.82 -0.48 -15.44
N ARG A 103 4.41 -1.58 -14.82
CA ARG A 103 3.55 -1.57 -13.61
C ARG A 103 4.31 -1.18 -12.33
N GLU A 104 5.53 -0.67 -12.47
CA GLU A 104 6.32 -0.13 -11.37
C GLU A 104 5.86 1.30 -11.05
N ARG A 105 5.73 1.62 -9.76
CA ARG A 105 5.33 2.95 -9.30
C ARG A 105 6.34 3.57 -8.34
N VAL A 106 6.41 4.89 -8.40
CA VAL A 106 6.95 5.73 -7.34
C VAL A 106 5.77 6.35 -6.60
N ILE A 107 5.87 6.34 -5.27
CA ILE A 107 4.91 6.92 -4.34
C ILE A 107 5.58 8.14 -3.71
N SER A 108 4.89 9.26 -3.69
CA SER A 108 5.38 10.52 -3.14
C SER A 108 4.30 11.26 -2.35
N ASN A 109 4.70 12.00 -1.33
CA ASN A 109 3.88 12.99 -0.63
C ASN A 109 4.33 14.41 -0.99
N GLU A 110 3.96 15.41 -0.20
CA GLU A 110 4.34 16.80 -0.42
C GLU A 110 5.84 17.06 -0.16
N GLN A 111 6.47 16.25 0.69
CA GLN A 111 7.87 16.37 1.07
C GLN A 111 8.80 15.74 0.04
N GLY A 112 8.39 14.63 -0.57
CA GLY A 112 9.21 13.96 -1.58
C GLY A 112 8.74 12.56 -1.91
N SER A 113 9.63 11.79 -2.54
CA SER A 113 9.38 10.36 -2.81
C SER A 113 9.62 9.52 -1.55
N VAL A 114 8.70 8.62 -1.26
CA VAL A 114 8.72 7.77 -0.05
C VAL A 114 8.99 6.31 -0.42
N LEU A 115 8.20 5.74 -1.33
CA LEU A 115 8.24 4.32 -1.64
C LEU A 115 8.30 4.05 -3.14
N ARG A 116 8.78 2.87 -3.49
CA ARG A 116 8.69 2.30 -4.83
C ARG A 116 8.06 0.92 -4.75
N THR A 117 7.08 0.65 -5.61
CA THR A 117 6.46 -0.68 -5.74
C THR A 117 6.78 -1.28 -7.10
N ARG A 118 7.19 -2.55 -7.13
CA ARG A 118 7.54 -3.24 -8.38
C ARG A 118 6.99 -4.67 -8.41
N PRO A 119 6.09 -4.99 -9.35
CA PRO A 119 5.69 -6.36 -9.62
C PRO A 119 6.88 -7.20 -10.10
N ARG A 120 6.91 -8.47 -9.71
CA ARG A 120 7.94 -9.45 -10.04
C ARG A 120 7.34 -10.63 -10.80
N GLY A 121 8.20 -11.35 -11.53
CA GLY A 121 7.78 -12.49 -12.36
C GLY A 121 7.29 -13.70 -11.55
N ASP A 122 7.61 -13.76 -10.25
CA ASP A 122 7.22 -14.85 -9.33
C ASP A 122 5.84 -14.66 -8.70
N GLY A 123 5.10 -13.65 -9.13
CA GLY A 123 3.79 -13.33 -8.60
C GLY A 123 3.77 -12.30 -7.47
N SER A 124 4.93 -11.84 -7.00
CA SER A 124 5.02 -10.89 -5.89
C SER A 124 5.04 -9.42 -6.33
N VAL A 125 4.80 -8.52 -5.38
CA VAL A 125 5.08 -7.09 -5.51
C VAL A 125 6.07 -6.70 -4.42
N THR A 126 7.24 -6.18 -4.80
CA THR A 126 8.22 -5.68 -3.84
C THR A 126 7.96 -4.21 -3.51
N VAL A 127 8.18 -3.82 -2.27
CA VAL A 127 8.13 -2.45 -1.77
C VAL A 127 9.50 -2.08 -1.21
N THR A 128 10.05 -0.96 -1.65
CA THR A 128 11.35 -0.44 -1.20
C THR A 128 11.25 1.06 -0.96
N ALA A 129 12.26 1.66 -0.34
CA ALA A 129 12.46 3.11 -0.45
C ALA A 129 12.49 3.55 -1.92
N ALA A 130 12.04 4.78 -2.20
CA ALA A 130 12.03 5.31 -3.56
C ALA A 130 13.45 5.62 -4.10
N SER A 131 14.35 6.01 -3.20
CA SER A 131 15.78 6.33 -3.37
C SER A 131 16.48 6.28 -2.00
N ASP A 132 17.80 6.48 -1.97
CA ASP A 132 18.60 6.55 -0.73
C ASP A 132 18.27 7.78 0.14
N THR A 133 17.57 8.75 -0.43
CA THR A 133 17.11 9.99 0.24
C THR A 133 15.59 10.01 0.35
N ALA A 134 14.95 8.83 0.34
CA ALA A 134 13.50 8.75 0.46
C ALA A 134 13.05 9.23 1.83
N GLU A 135 11.91 9.92 1.85
CA GLU A 135 11.30 10.34 3.10
C GLU A 135 10.71 9.13 3.83
N GLU A 136 10.80 9.15 5.17
CA GLU A 136 10.11 8.15 5.99
C GLU A 136 8.59 8.28 5.82
N ILE A 137 7.86 7.19 6.03
CA ILE A 137 6.41 7.12 5.86
C ILE A 137 5.75 6.42 7.05
N PRO A 138 4.52 6.77 7.47
CA PRO A 138 3.81 5.99 8.48
C PRO A 138 3.62 4.53 8.04
N PHE A 139 3.84 3.59 8.96
CA PHE A 139 3.77 2.16 8.69
C PHE A 139 2.45 1.70 8.06
N PHE A 140 1.31 2.19 8.56
CA PHE A 140 -0.01 1.81 8.04
C PHE A 140 -0.29 2.43 6.67
N ASP A 141 0.21 3.63 6.40
CA ASP A 141 0.13 4.27 5.09
C ASP A 141 0.91 3.45 4.07
N ALA A 142 2.15 3.05 4.41
CA ALA A 142 2.95 2.18 3.56
C ALA A 142 2.24 0.86 3.20
N ILE A 143 1.60 0.23 4.19
CA ILE A 143 0.80 -0.99 3.99
C ILE A 143 -0.39 -0.74 3.06
N PHE A 144 -1.20 0.27 3.35
CA PHE A 144 -2.40 0.58 2.56
C PHE A 144 -2.04 0.95 1.12
N LEU A 145 -1.06 1.83 0.95
CA LEU A 145 -0.61 2.31 -0.36
C LEU A 145 -0.03 1.18 -1.19
N SER A 146 0.84 0.35 -0.60
CA SER A 146 1.44 -0.77 -1.32
C SER A 146 0.43 -1.88 -1.64
N TYR A 147 -0.56 -2.12 -0.77
CA TYR A 147 -1.64 -3.05 -1.07
C TYR A 147 -2.52 -2.54 -2.23
N GLY A 148 -2.80 -1.24 -2.30
CA GLY A 148 -3.47 -0.65 -3.47
C GLY A 148 -2.72 -0.91 -4.78
N CYS A 149 -1.38 -0.86 -4.75
CA CYS A 149 -0.56 -1.28 -5.90
C CYS A 149 -0.69 -2.78 -6.20
N VAL A 150 -0.80 -3.66 -5.19
CA VAL A 150 -1.04 -5.10 -5.43
C VAL A 150 -2.34 -5.32 -6.21
N LEU A 151 -3.42 -4.62 -5.85
CA LEU A 151 -4.73 -4.76 -6.50
C LEU A 151 -4.71 -4.38 -7.99
N ILE A 152 -3.92 -3.37 -8.37
CA ILE A 152 -3.91 -2.80 -9.73
C ILE A 152 -2.74 -3.28 -10.59
N ASP A 153 -1.59 -3.54 -9.97
CA ASP A 153 -0.34 -3.82 -10.68
C ASP A 153 0.15 -5.26 -10.47
N GLY A 154 -0.35 -5.95 -9.44
CA GLY A 154 -0.04 -7.34 -9.16
C GLY A 154 -0.50 -8.29 -10.28
N PRO A 155 -0.10 -9.58 -10.23
CA PRO A 155 -0.39 -10.57 -11.27
C PRO A 155 -1.86 -11.01 -11.36
N GLY A 156 -2.80 -10.19 -10.89
CA GLY A 156 -4.20 -10.53 -10.68
C GLY A 156 -4.38 -11.16 -9.31
N LEU A 157 -5.26 -10.56 -8.48
CA LEU A 157 -5.86 -11.28 -7.37
C LEU A 157 -6.55 -12.50 -7.97
N LYS A 158 -6.05 -13.71 -7.73
CA LYS A 158 -6.82 -14.92 -7.99
C LYS A 158 -8.07 -14.81 -7.12
N THR A 159 -9.21 -14.54 -7.75
CA THR A 159 -10.52 -14.45 -7.11
C THR A 159 -10.91 -15.83 -6.57
N ASN A 160 -10.31 -16.25 -5.45
CA ASN A 160 -10.81 -17.37 -4.66
C ASN A 160 -11.89 -16.83 -3.71
N ILE A 161 -12.98 -16.31 -4.29
CA ILE A 161 -14.26 -16.21 -3.60
C ILE A 161 -14.96 -17.53 -3.88
N LYS A 162 -14.82 -18.50 -2.98
CA LYS A 162 -15.84 -19.54 -2.84
C LYS A 162 -16.87 -18.98 -1.88
N ILE A 163 -18.07 -18.72 -2.40
CA ILE A 163 -19.32 -18.59 -1.64
C ILE A 163 -19.61 -19.96 -1.02
#